data_AF-A0A4Q1C5Q5-F1
#
_entry.id   AF-A0A4Q1C5Q5-F1
#
_cell.length_a   1.000
_cell.length_b   1.000
_cell.length_c   1.000
_cell.angle_alpha   90.00
_cell.angle_beta   90.00
_cell.angle_gamma   90.00
#
_symmetry.space_group_name_H-M   'P 1'
#
loop_
_entity.id
_entity.type
_entity.pdbx_description
1 polymer ?
#
loop_
_entity_poly.entity_id
_entity_poly.type
_entity_poly.pdbx_seq_one_letter_code
_entity_poly.pdbx_strand_id
1 'polypeptide(L)'
;MKSKIENQKSKILLPFLAAFALACATLVPSSAATIDAATQKRLDGKTTKIIGALKLDDTAKVERVKVLLGDWFVTLWAWHEQHDPQLKELWTKWNAARAVVPKDEFPAEVIAYQIDDVYASLRPARDAFIAKLAAELTPEQLDAFKENWSRSPGLKRTYNAFLEIAPDLTEEQKKVIFDHLNRAREAALLTDADKEIVNIFKRHKVKAEAYVGTLEWAKLHRAFANKGK
;
A
#
# COMPACT_ATOMS: atom_id res chain seq x y z
N MET A 1 -55.42 66.74 35.94
CA MET A 1 -55.73 67.19 37.30
C MET A 1 -55.38 66.05 38.27
N LYS A 2 -54.41 66.28 39.19
CA LYS A 2 -54.14 65.54 40.45
C LYS A 2 -53.81 64.03 40.33
N SER A 3 -52.54 63.63 40.54
CA SER A 3 -51.90 63.30 41.84
C SER A 3 -52.24 61.86 42.30
N LYS A 4 -51.31 60.90 42.17
CA LYS A 4 -50.39 60.38 43.23
C LYS A 4 -51.10 59.35 44.14
N ILE A 5 -50.64 58.11 44.28
CA ILE A 5 -49.73 57.57 45.32
C ILE A 5 -49.75 56.03 45.08
N GLU A 6 -48.69 55.31 44.69
CA GLU A 6 -47.48 54.89 45.42
C GLU A 6 -47.72 53.94 46.62
N ASN A 7 -47.39 52.64 46.45
CA ASN A 7 -46.65 51.82 47.44
C ASN A 7 -46.31 50.44 46.81
N GLN A 8 -45.10 50.21 46.28
CA GLN A 8 -43.86 49.79 46.95
C GLN A 8 -43.89 48.36 47.55
N LYS A 9 -43.12 47.43 46.95
CA LYS A 9 -41.92 46.76 47.52
C LYS A 9 -41.65 45.37 46.92
N SER A 10 -40.42 45.21 46.41
CA SER A 10 -39.49 44.07 46.60
C SER A 10 -38.76 43.78 45.29
N LYS A 11 -37.58 44.36 45.06
CA LYS A 11 -36.26 43.71 45.28
C LYS A 11 -36.24 42.24 44.87
N ILE A 12 -35.56 41.93 43.76
CA ILE A 12 -34.52 40.89 43.66
C ILE A 12 -33.69 41.17 42.40
N LEU A 13 -32.38 41.28 42.63
CA LEU A 13 -31.29 41.44 41.68
C LEU A 13 -30.77 40.05 41.33
N LEU A 14 -30.66 39.69 40.05
CA LEU A 14 -29.80 38.59 39.60
C LEU A 14 -29.31 38.83 38.16
N PRO A 15 -27.99 38.77 37.90
CA PRO A 15 -27.43 38.94 36.57
C PRO A 15 -27.32 37.57 35.87
N PHE A 16 -27.73 37.48 34.59
CA PHE A 16 -27.53 36.27 33.78
C PHE A 16 -26.42 36.49 32.75
N LEU A 17 -25.24 35.98 33.12
CA LEU A 17 -24.28 35.22 32.32
C LEU A 17 -24.02 35.64 30.85
N ALA A 18 -22.88 36.31 30.64
CA ALA A 18 -22.21 36.38 29.34
C ALA A 18 -21.53 35.03 29.03
N ALA A 19 -21.91 34.41 27.91
CA ALA A 19 -21.28 33.19 27.41
C ALA A 19 -19.97 33.54 26.69
N PHE A 20 -18.82 33.23 27.31
CA PHE A 20 -17.51 33.26 26.68
C PHE A 20 -17.26 31.90 26.02
N ALA A 21 -17.34 31.85 24.69
CA ALA A 21 -17.02 30.64 23.93
C ALA A 21 -15.50 30.41 23.94
N LEU A 22 -15.06 29.46 24.76
CA LEU A 22 -13.68 28.99 24.77
C LEU A 22 -13.48 28.04 23.58
N ALA A 23 -12.89 28.56 22.49
CA ALA A 23 -12.39 27.73 21.40
C ALA A 23 -11.19 26.92 21.89
N CYS A 24 -11.43 25.68 22.33
CA CYS A 24 -10.38 24.74 22.68
C CYS A 24 -9.79 24.18 21.37
N ALA A 25 -8.75 24.84 20.85
CA ALA A 25 -7.95 24.30 19.76
C ALA A 25 -7.20 23.08 20.31
N THR A 26 -7.69 21.87 20.01
CA THR A 26 -6.97 20.63 20.29
C THR A 26 -5.74 20.59 19.41
N LEU A 27 -4.58 20.97 19.98
CA LEU A 27 -3.29 20.66 19.40
C LEU A 27 -3.16 19.14 19.35
N VAL A 28 -3.29 18.57 18.15
CA VAL A 28 -2.90 17.18 17.89
C VAL A 28 -1.39 17.12 18.09
N PRO A 29 -0.87 16.35 19.06
CA PRO A 29 0.56 16.18 19.20
C PRO A 29 1.07 15.43 17.97
N SER A 30 1.76 16.14 17.08
CA SER A 30 2.55 15.55 16.00
C SER A 30 3.79 14.91 16.62
N SER A 31 3.64 13.70 17.15
CA SER A 31 4.78 12.84 17.46
C SER A 31 5.34 12.32 16.14
N ALA A 32 6.14 13.12 15.44
CA ALA A 32 7.12 12.56 14.53
C ALA A 32 8.08 11.76 15.40
N ALA A 33 7.89 10.43 15.45
CA ALA A 33 8.84 9.56 16.11
C ALA A 33 10.21 9.80 15.44
N THR A 34 11.16 10.37 16.19
CA THR A 34 12.51 10.57 15.69
C THR A 34 13.11 9.19 15.42
N ILE A 35 13.29 8.86 14.14
CA ILE A 35 13.91 7.59 13.74
C ILE A 35 15.38 7.61 14.13
N ASP A 36 15.90 6.47 14.59
CA ASP A 36 17.30 6.36 14.99
C ASP A 36 18.23 6.50 13.77
N ALA A 37 19.49 6.87 14.01
CA ALA A 37 20.45 7.13 12.95
C ALA A 37 20.74 5.90 12.06
N ALA A 38 20.66 4.68 12.59
CA ALA A 38 20.87 3.47 11.82
C ALA A 38 19.67 3.19 10.90
N THR A 39 18.45 3.42 11.38
CA THR A 39 17.24 3.37 10.57
C THR A 39 17.25 4.44 9.48
N GLN A 40 17.55 5.70 9.80
CA GLN A 40 17.67 6.77 8.80
C GLN A 40 18.65 6.38 7.68
N LYS A 41 19.86 5.95 8.05
CA LYS A 41 20.88 5.52 7.08
C LYS A 41 20.41 4.38 6.19
N ARG A 42 19.66 3.42 6.74
CA ARG A 42 19.08 2.31 5.97
C ARG A 42 18.07 2.82 4.94
N LEU A 43 17.16 3.70 5.34
CA LEU A 43 16.14 4.26 4.45
C LEU A 43 16.76 5.15 3.37
N ASP A 44 17.75 5.98 3.72
CA ASP A 44 18.50 6.81 2.76
C ASP A 44 19.22 5.95 1.71
N GLY A 45 19.77 4.81 2.13
CA GLY A 45 20.37 3.83 1.23
C GLY A 45 19.36 3.25 0.23
N LYS A 46 18.13 2.97 0.66
CA LYS A 46 17.06 2.51 -0.23
C LYS A 46 16.63 3.62 -1.21
N THR A 47 16.43 4.84 -0.73
CA THR A 47 16.14 6.02 -1.56
C THR A 47 17.19 6.22 -2.64
N THR A 48 18.47 6.22 -2.25
CA THR A 48 19.60 6.40 -3.16
C THR A 48 19.62 5.33 -4.26
N LYS A 49 19.38 4.07 -3.89
CA LYS A 49 19.31 2.96 -4.85
C LYS A 49 18.20 3.14 -5.88
N ILE A 50 17.02 3.59 -5.45
CA ILE A 50 15.89 3.82 -6.35
C ILE A 50 16.19 5.00 -7.29
N ILE A 51 16.67 6.12 -6.76
CA ILE A 51 17.03 7.29 -7.56
C ILE A 51 18.08 6.96 -8.62
N GLY A 52 19.12 6.21 -8.25
CA GLY A 52 20.14 5.78 -9.20
C GLY A 52 19.59 4.91 -10.34
N ALA A 53 18.52 4.16 -10.10
CA ALA A 53 17.87 3.35 -11.13
C ALA A 53 16.94 4.16 -12.04
N LEU A 54 16.40 5.30 -11.58
CA LEU A 54 15.53 6.17 -12.39
C LEU A 54 16.29 6.99 -13.43
N LYS A 55 17.61 7.17 -13.25
CA LYS A 55 18.50 7.87 -14.20
C LYS A 55 17.93 9.23 -14.65
N LEU A 56 17.54 10.05 -13.68
CA LEU A 56 16.99 11.38 -13.94
C LEU A 56 18.14 12.37 -14.18
N ASP A 57 18.04 13.19 -15.22
CA ASP A 57 19.09 14.15 -15.60
C ASP A 57 18.92 15.54 -14.95
N ASP A 58 17.70 15.88 -14.52
CA ASP A 58 17.39 17.15 -13.86
C ASP A 58 17.68 17.06 -12.35
N THR A 59 18.72 17.74 -11.89
CA THR A 59 19.14 17.78 -10.48
C THR A 59 18.03 18.26 -9.54
N ALA A 60 17.26 19.28 -9.93
CA ALA A 60 16.18 19.79 -9.08
C ALA A 60 15.05 18.77 -8.95
N LYS A 61 14.73 18.06 -10.03
CA LYS A 61 13.79 16.93 -10.02
C LYS A 61 14.31 15.79 -9.16
N VAL A 62 15.60 15.43 -9.27
CA VAL A 62 16.23 14.40 -8.44
C VAL A 62 16.05 14.70 -6.96
N GLU A 63 16.27 15.93 -6.52
CA GLU A 63 16.10 16.30 -5.11
C GLU A 63 14.63 16.22 -4.66
N ARG A 64 13.67 16.68 -5.49
CA ARG A 64 12.24 16.53 -5.16
C ARG A 64 11.83 15.07 -5.05
N VAL A 65 12.26 14.20 -5.98
CA VAL A 65 11.95 12.77 -5.94
C VAL A 65 12.65 12.08 -4.76
N LYS A 66 13.87 12.47 -4.39
CA LYS A 66 14.58 11.98 -3.20
C LYS A 66 13.78 12.26 -1.93
N VAL A 67 13.29 13.49 -1.77
CA VAL A 67 12.47 13.87 -0.61
C VAL A 67 11.19 13.02 -0.56
N LEU A 68 10.46 12.91 -1.67
CA LEU A 68 9.24 12.10 -1.74
C LEU A 68 9.48 10.62 -1.37
N LEU A 69 10.58 10.03 -1.85
CA LEU A 69 10.95 8.65 -1.53
C LEU A 69 11.38 8.50 -0.07
N GLY A 70 12.16 9.44 0.46
CA GLY A 70 12.56 9.46 1.87
C GLY A 70 11.35 9.49 2.79
N ASP A 71 10.43 10.42 2.55
CA ASP A 71 9.17 10.55 3.30
C ASP A 71 8.33 9.27 3.21
N TRP A 72 8.27 8.65 2.02
CA TRP A 72 7.55 7.39 1.83
C TRP A 72 8.19 6.24 2.63
N PHE A 73 9.52 6.09 2.58
CA PHE A 73 10.20 5.04 3.34
C PHE A 73 10.04 5.22 4.85
N VAL A 74 10.05 6.45 5.36
CA VAL A 74 9.80 6.73 6.78
C VAL A 74 8.36 6.36 7.14
N THR A 75 7.40 6.77 6.33
CA THR A 75 5.97 6.43 6.51
C THR A 75 5.76 4.92 6.52
N LEU A 76 6.34 4.23 5.54
CA LEU A 76 6.26 2.78 5.39
C LEU A 76 6.88 2.08 6.59
N TRP A 77 8.10 2.45 6.98
CA TRP A 77 8.77 1.87 8.15
C TRP A 77 7.96 2.05 9.43
N ALA A 78 7.52 3.28 9.73
CA ALA A 78 6.78 3.57 10.96
C ALA A 78 5.45 2.81 11.05
N TRP A 79 4.80 2.58 9.91
CA TRP A 79 3.61 1.76 9.82
C TRP A 79 3.93 0.28 10.04
N HIS A 80 4.98 -0.25 9.39
CA HIS A 80 5.36 -1.66 9.52
C HIS A 80 5.84 -2.03 10.93
N GLU A 81 6.50 -1.13 11.67
CA GLU A 81 6.85 -1.36 13.09
C GLU A 81 5.63 -1.75 13.95
N GLN A 82 4.45 -1.25 13.60
CA GLN A 82 3.21 -1.50 14.34
C GLN A 82 2.44 -2.72 13.82
N HIS A 83 2.56 -3.05 12.53
CA HIS A 83 1.68 -4.01 11.86
C HIS A 83 2.36 -5.31 11.44
N ASP A 84 3.70 -5.36 11.38
CA ASP A 84 4.46 -6.55 10.99
C ASP A 84 4.17 -7.81 11.81
N PRO A 85 3.99 -7.74 13.15
CA PRO A 85 3.61 -8.93 13.92
C PRO A 85 2.31 -9.56 13.41
N GLN A 86 1.29 -8.74 13.14
CA GLN A 86 0.00 -9.20 12.62
C GLN A 86 0.11 -9.68 11.18
N LEU A 87 0.78 -8.93 10.30
CA LEU A 87 0.98 -9.32 8.90
C LEU A 87 1.75 -10.64 8.79
N LYS A 88 2.79 -10.84 9.61
CA LYS A 88 3.56 -12.08 9.63
C LYS A 88 2.70 -13.28 10.01
N GLU A 89 1.82 -13.13 11.00
CA GLU A 89 0.87 -14.17 11.39
C GLU A 89 -0.09 -14.48 10.25
N LEU A 90 -0.72 -13.46 9.66
CA LEU A 90 -1.69 -13.61 8.57
C LEU A 90 -1.06 -14.24 7.33
N TRP A 91 0.13 -13.80 6.91
CA TRP A 91 0.85 -14.39 5.78
C TRP A 91 1.28 -15.84 6.03
N THR A 92 1.56 -16.20 7.28
CA THR A 92 1.86 -17.58 7.66
C THR A 92 0.60 -18.43 7.52
N LYS A 93 -0.53 -17.98 8.07
CA LYS A 93 -1.83 -18.66 7.93
C LYS A 93 -2.26 -18.78 6.47
N TRP A 94 -2.09 -17.71 5.68
CA TRP A 94 -2.43 -17.69 4.26
C TRP A 94 -1.64 -18.75 3.48
N ASN A 95 -0.33 -18.82 3.72
CA ASN A 95 0.52 -19.84 3.07
C ASN A 95 0.17 -21.27 3.53
N ALA A 96 -0.18 -21.46 4.80
CA ALA A 96 -0.59 -22.76 5.33
C ALA A 96 -1.93 -23.24 4.73
N ALA A 97 -2.93 -22.36 4.66
CA ALA A 97 -4.24 -22.66 4.04
C ALA A 97 -4.07 -23.10 2.57
N ARG A 98 -3.14 -22.46 1.86
CA ARG A 98 -2.79 -22.77 0.47
C ARG A 98 -2.02 -24.07 0.25
N ALA A 99 -1.44 -24.65 1.31
CA ALA A 99 -0.66 -25.88 1.24
C ALA A 99 -1.51 -27.15 1.40
N VAL A 100 -2.79 -27.00 1.77
CA VAL A 100 -3.73 -28.12 1.94
C VAL A 100 -4.06 -28.78 0.59
N VAL A 101 -4.16 -30.11 0.61
CA VAL A 101 -4.53 -30.95 -0.55
C VAL A 101 -5.71 -31.84 -0.16
N PRO A 102 -6.82 -31.90 -0.95
CA PRO A 102 -7.04 -31.15 -2.20
C PRO A 102 -7.09 -29.64 -1.98
N LYS A 103 -6.76 -28.86 -3.02
CA LYS A 103 -6.72 -27.41 -2.93
C LYS A 103 -8.14 -26.86 -2.71
N ASP A 104 -8.31 -26.13 -1.61
CA ASP A 104 -9.45 -25.26 -1.37
C ASP A 104 -8.94 -23.82 -1.21
N GLU A 105 -9.39 -22.94 -2.08
CA GLU A 105 -8.97 -21.54 -2.11
C GLU A 105 -9.72 -20.66 -1.12
N PHE A 106 -10.90 -21.11 -0.66
CA PHE A 106 -11.78 -20.30 0.16
C PHE A 106 -11.14 -19.87 1.50
N PRO A 107 -10.51 -20.77 2.29
CA PRO A 107 -9.87 -20.37 3.54
C PRO A 107 -8.74 -19.35 3.33
N ALA A 108 -7.97 -19.52 2.26
CA ALA A 108 -6.90 -18.58 1.92
C ALA A 108 -7.45 -17.22 1.51
N GLU A 109 -8.58 -17.15 0.78
CA GLU A 109 -9.21 -15.90 0.40
C GLU A 109 -9.78 -15.14 1.61
N VAL A 110 -10.36 -15.84 2.60
CA VAL A 110 -10.81 -15.22 3.85
C VAL A 110 -9.66 -14.54 4.59
N ILE A 111 -8.51 -15.22 4.71
CA ILE A 111 -7.31 -14.63 5.33
C ILE A 111 -6.78 -13.46 4.49
N ALA A 112 -6.94 -13.53 3.17
CA ALA A 112 -6.51 -12.48 2.27
C ALA A 112 -7.28 -11.17 2.46
N TYR A 113 -8.58 -11.24 2.79
CA TYR A 113 -9.35 -10.06 3.21
C TYR A 113 -8.84 -9.45 4.51
N GLN A 114 -8.47 -10.28 5.49
CA GLN A 114 -7.87 -9.78 6.74
C GLN A 114 -6.54 -9.05 6.47
N ILE A 115 -5.71 -9.57 5.56
CA ILE A 115 -4.46 -8.90 5.14
C ILE A 115 -4.79 -7.54 4.49
N ASP A 116 -5.80 -7.50 3.62
CA ASP A 116 -6.24 -6.26 2.99
C ASP A 116 -6.73 -5.22 4.00
N ASP A 117 -7.44 -5.65 5.04
CA ASP A 117 -7.93 -4.79 6.12
C ASP A 117 -6.77 -4.18 6.92
N VAL A 118 -5.70 -4.93 7.17
CA VAL A 118 -4.49 -4.36 7.80
C VAL A 118 -3.94 -3.24 6.91
N TYR A 119 -3.68 -3.53 5.63
CA TYR A 119 -3.13 -2.55 4.70
C TYR A 119 -4.06 -1.36 4.39
N ALA A 120 -5.37 -1.47 4.66
CA ALA A 120 -6.33 -0.43 4.35
C ALA A 120 -5.93 0.93 4.93
N SER A 121 -5.32 0.93 6.11
CA SER A 121 -4.84 2.16 6.78
C SER A 121 -3.63 2.82 6.10
N LEU A 122 -2.80 2.06 5.36
CA LEU A 122 -1.61 2.56 4.66
C LEU A 122 -1.92 3.01 3.21
N ARG A 123 -2.97 2.46 2.59
CA ARG A 123 -3.32 2.74 1.18
C ARG A 123 -3.47 4.24 0.86
N PRO A 124 -4.15 5.08 1.66
CA PRO A 124 -4.25 6.50 1.36
C PRO A 124 -2.90 7.21 1.30
N ALA A 125 -1.95 6.84 2.17
CA ALA A 125 -0.61 7.41 2.17
C ALA A 125 0.18 6.96 0.93
N ARG A 126 0.06 5.68 0.54
CA ARG A 126 0.63 5.14 -0.70
C ARG A 126 0.09 5.87 -1.93
N ASP A 127 -1.22 6.05 -2.01
CA ASP A 127 -1.88 6.72 -3.13
C ASP A 127 -1.45 8.19 -3.24
N ALA A 128 -1.38 8.90 -2.11
CA ALA A 128 -0.86 10.27 -2.07
C ALA A 128 0.62 10.36 -2.50
N PHE A 129 1.46 9.41 -2.07
CA PHE A 129 2.85 9.33 -2.50
C PHE A 129 2.96 9.13 -4.02
N ILE A 130 2.20 8.18 -4.58
CA ILE A 130 2.23 7.90 -6.03
C ILE A 130 1.69 9.09 -6.84
N ALA A 131 0.67 9.79 -6.36
CA ALA A 131 0.17 11.00 -7.02
C ALA A 131 1.24 12.11 -7.06
N LYS A 132 1.95 12.34 -5.95
CA LYS A 132 3.07 13.30 -5.90
C LYS A 132 4.21 12.88 -6.82
N LEU A 133 4.56 11.59 -6.83
CA LEU A 133 5.62 11.06 -7.68
C LEU A 133 5.26 11.18 -9.17
N ALA A 134 4.00 10.96 -9.53
CA ALA A 134 3.49 11.13 -10.89
C ALA A 134 3.50 12.58 -11.40
N ALA A 135 3.53 13.57 -10.50
CA ALA A 135 3.71 14.97 -10.88
C ALA A 135 5.16 15.30 -11.25
N GLU A 136 6.12 14.50 -10.80
CA GLU A 136 7.57 14.70 -11.05
C GLU A 136 8.11 13.82 -12.18
N LEU A 137 7.55 12.62 -12.33
CA LEU A 137 7.99 11.58 -13.27
C LEU A 137 7.08 11.50 -14.50
N THR A 138 7.64 11.17 -15.66
CA THR A 138 6.82 10.75 -16.80
C THR A 138 6.12 9.43 -16.51
N PRO A 139 5.04 9.08 -17.24
CA PRO A 139 4.39 7.77 -17.08
C PRO A 139 5.36 6.59 -17.19
N GLU A 140 6.34 6.65 -18.09
CA GLU A 140 7.35 5.62 -18.30
C GLU A 140 8.33 5.53 -17.12
N GLN A 141 8.74 6.67 -16.57
CA GLN A 141 9.60 6.72 -15.38
C GLN A 141 8.87 6.19 -14.14
N LEU A 142 7.58 6.50 -14.01
CA LEU A 142 6.75 5.97 -12.93
C LEU A 142 6.53 4.45 -13.08
N ASP A 143 6.33 3.96 -14.29
CA ASP A 143 6.24 2.52 -14.56
C ASP A 143 7.56 1.80 -14.20
N ALA A 144 8.68 2.36 -14.64
CA ALA A 144 10.02 1.85 -14.32
C ALA A 144 10.30 1.87 -12.81
N PHE A 145 9.84 2.90 -12.08
CA PHE A 145 9.89 2.95 -10.62
C PHE A 145 9.16 1.75 -10.00
N LYS A 146 7.90 1.53 -10.39
CA LYS A 146 7.06 0.44 -9.85
C LYS A 146 7.64 -0.94 -10.20
N GLU A 147 8.20 -1.09 -11.39
CA GLU A 147 8.87 -2.33 -11.80
C GLU A 147 10.13 -2.59 -10.98
N ASN A 148 10.94 -1.57 -10.71
CA ASN A 148 12.12 -1.70 -9.88
C ASN A 148 11.77 -2.01 -8.42
N TRP A 149 10.75 -1.33 -7.86
CA TRP A 149 10.26 -1.60 -6.50
C TRP A 149 9.88 -3.08 -6.32
N SER A 150 9.17 -3.63 -7.32
CA SER A 150 8.63 -4.98 -7.28
C SER A 150 9.48 -6.05 -7.97
N ARG A 151 10.73 -5.74 -8.35
CA ARG A 151 11.61 -6.52 -9.28
C ARG A 151 11.76 -8.03 -9.02
N SER A 152 11.41 -8.51 -7.83
CA SER A 152 11.48 -9.92 -7.45
C SER A 152 10.13 -10.36 -6.89
N PRO A 153 9.18 -10.81 -7.73
CA PRO A 153 9.37 -11.27 -9.11
C PRO A 153 9.20 -10.23 -10.23
N GLY A 154 8.49 -9.13 -10.01
CA GLY A 154 8.19 -8.09 -11.02
C GLY A 154 7.01 -8.44 -11.93
N LEU A 155 6.30 -7.42 -12.46
CA LEU A 155 5.16 -7.61 -13.36
C LEU A 155 5.64 -8.20 -14.67
N LYS A 156 6.63 -7.56 -15.31
CA LYS A 156 7.06 -7.90 -16.68
C LYS A 156 7.58 -9.33 -16.74
N ARG A 157 8.45 -9.71 -15.79
CA ARG A 157 9.01 -11.07 -15.71
C ARG A 157 7.91 -12.10 -15.51
N THR A 158 6.97 -11.84 -14.60
CA THR A 158 5.90 -12.79 -14.30
C THR A 158 4.94 -12.93 -15.48
N TYR A 159 4.60 -11.83 -16.16
CA TYR A 159 3.73 -11.83 -17.33
C TYR A 159 4.35 -12.63 -18.49
N ASN A 160 5.63 -12.41 -18.79
CA ASN A 160 6.34 -13.16 -19.83
C ASN A 160 6.35 -14.67 -19.53
N ALA A 161 6.51 -15.06 -18.25
CA ALA A 161 6.42 -16.46 -17.87
C ALA A 161 5.03 -17.07 -18.14
N PHE A 162 3.94 -16.32 -17.95
CA PHE A 162 2.61 -16.80 -18.34
C PHE A 162 2.51 -17.05 -19.85
N LEU A 163 3.01 -16.14 -20.67
CA LEU A 163 3.01 -16.28 -22.13
C LEU A 163 3.85 -17.48 -22.60
N GLU A 164 4.96 -17.75 -21.93
CA GLU A 164 5.81 -18.91 -22.23
C GLU A 164 5.19 -20.24 -21.80
N ILE A 165 4.50 -20.27 -20.65
CA ILE A 165 3.84 -21.47 -20.12
C ILE A 165 2.60 -21.82 -20.96
N ALA A 166 1.85 -20.81 -21.40
CA ALA A 166 0.62 -20.96 -22.17
C ALA A 166 0.66 -20.03 -23.41
N PRO A 167 1.26 -20.49 -24.53
CA PRO A 167 1.39 -19.66 -25.73
C PRO A 167 0.04 -19.35 -26.42
N ASP A 168 -0.96 -20.21 -26.23
CA ASP A 168 -2.28 -20.10 -26.86
C ASP A 168 -3.29 -19.27 -26.04
N LEU A 169 -2.82 -18.44 -25.10
CA LEU A 169 -3.69 -17.54 -24.34
C LEU A 169 -4.44 -16.60 -25.28
N THR A 170 -5.75 -16.46 -25.09
CA THR A 170 -6.55 -15.44 -25.81
C THR A 170 -6.18 -14.04 -25.32
N GLU A 171 -6.56 -13.01 -26.08
CA GLU A 171 -6.32 -11.62 -25.67
C GLU A 171 -7.04 -11.27 -24.35
N GLU A 172 -8.23 -11.83 -24.12
CA GLU A 172 -8.95 -11.67 -22.86
C GLU A 172 -8.20 -12.30 -21.69
N GLN A 173 -7.68 -13.52 -21.87
CA GLN A 173 -6.90 -14.20 -20.84
C GLN A 173 -5.60 -13.44 -20.53
N LYS A 174 -4.88 -12.98 -21.56
CA LYS A 174 -3.70 -12.11 -21.43
C LYS A 174 -4.02 -10.86 -20.64
N LYS A 175 -5.13 -10.19 -20.97
CA LYS A 175 -5.59 -8.99 -20.25
C LYS A 175 -5.87 -9.28 -18.78
N VAL A 176 -6.56 -10.36 -18.45
CA VAL A 176 -6.87 -10.72 -17.05
C VAL A 176 -5.61 -11.02 -16.26
N ILE A 177 -4.65 -11.75 -16.85
CA ILE A 177 -3.35 -11.99 -16.22
C ILE A 177 -2.64 -10.66 -15.97
N PHE A 178 -2.54 -9.79 -16.98
CA PHE A 178 -1.91 -8.49 -16.85
C PHE A 178 -2.56 -7.63 -15.75
N ASP A 179 -3.89 -7.54 -15.73
CA ASP A 179 -4.64 -6.77 -14.72
C ASP A 179 -4.35 -7.28 -13.29
N HIS A 180 -4.29 -8.61 -13.09
CA HIS A 180 -3.93 -9.17 -11.78
C HIS A 180 -2.49 -8.86 -11.38
N LEU A 181 -1.53 -8.96 -12.30
CA LEU A 181 -0.13 -8.65 -12.02
C LEU A 181 0.08 -7.15 -11.81
N ASN A 182 -0.67 -6.29 -12.48
CA ASN A 182 -0.64 -4.85 -12.24
C ASN A 182 -1.16 -4.52 -10.84
N ARG A 183 -2.29 -5.11 -10.42
CA ARG A 183 -2.77 -4.98 -9.02
C ARG A 183 -1.72 -5.46 -8.01
N ALA A 184 -1.00 -6.54 -8.31
CA ALA A 184 0.09 -7.02 -7.45
C ALA A 184 1.25 -6.01 -7.35
N ARG A 185 1.64 -5.41 -8.48
CA ARG A 185 2.70 -4.39 -8.53
C ARG A 185 2.30 -3.12 -7.77
N GLU A 186 1.05 -2.69 -7.88
CA GLU A 186 0.55 -1.59 -7.05
C GLU A 186 0.59 -1.97 -5.57
N ALA A 187 0.06 -3.13 -5.19
CA ALA A 187 0.04 -3.60 -3.80
C ALA A 187 1.44 -3.78 -3.22
N ALA A 188 2.44 -4.17 -4.02
CA ALA A 188 3.82 -4.31 -3.59
C ALA A 188 4.43 -3.00 -3.08
N LEU A 189 3.87 -1.83 -3.42
CA LEU A 189 4.31 -0.55 -2.86
C LEU A 189 3.99 -0.40 -1.37
N LEU A 190 3.10 -1.23 -0.82
CA LEU A 190 2.73 -1.23 0.60
C LEU A 190 3.72 -1.98 1.49
N THR A 191 4.87 -2.41 0.95
CA THR A 191 5.93 -3.11 1.70
C THR A 191 7.27 -2.91 0.99
N ASP A 192 8.37 -2.99 1.74
CA ASP A 192 9.73 -3.04 1.20
C ASP A 192 10.45 -4.36 1.54
N ALA A 193 9.70 -5.34 2.04
CA ALA A 193 10.19 -6.67 2.37
C ALA A 193 9.99 -7.64 1.18
N ASP A 194 11.09 -8.16 0.63
CA ASP A 194 11.08 -9.05 -0.55
C ASP A 194 10.14 -10.26 -0.38
N LYS A 195 10.11 -10.88 0.81
CA LYS A 195 9.25 -12.03 1.09
C LYS A 195 7.77 -11.68 1.00
N GLU A 196 7.41 -10.47 1.43
CA GLU A 196 6.04 -9.99 1.40
C GLU A 196 5.62 -9.59 -0.02
N ILE A 197 6.51 -8.93 -0.78
CA ILE A 197 6.34 -8.69 -2.21
C ILE A 197 6.06 -10.03 -2.93
N VAL A 198 6.86 -11.07 -2.67
CA VAL A 198 6.63 -12.40 -3.25
C VAL A 198 5.25 -12.97 -2.88
N ASN A 199 4.81 -12.83 -1.63
CA ASN A 199 3.50 -13.29 -1.20
C ASN A 199 2.36 -12.53 -1.89
N ILE A 200 2.48 -11.20 -2.02
CA ILE A 200 1.52 -10.35 -2.75
C ILE A 200 1.41 -10.82 -4.20
N PHE A 201 2.53 -10.98 -4.91
CA PHE A 201 2.52 -11.50 -6.29
C PHE A 201 1.92 -12.90 -6.36
N LYS A 202 2.27 -13.80 -5.44
CA LYS A 202 1.72 -15.16 -5.39
C LYS A 202 0.19 -15.14 -5.24
N ARG A 203 -0.36 -14.32 -4.36
CA ARG A 203 -1.81 -14.16 -4.17
C ARG A 203 -2.50 -13.73 -5.46
N HIS A 204 -1.95 -12.76 -6.18
CA HIS A 204 -2.54 -12.29 -7.44
C HIS A 204 -2.41 -13.30 -8.58
N LYS A 205 -1.28 -14.01 -8.67
CA LYS A 205 -1.08 -15.09 -9.64
C LYS A 205 -2.12 -16.19 -9.47
N VAL A 206 -2.42 -16.59 -8.23
CA VAL A 206 -3.45 -17.59 -7.93
C VAL A 206 -4.80 -17.20 -8.55
N LYS A 207 -5.19 -15.93 -8.45
CA LYS A 207 -6.45 -15.44 -9.02
C LYS A 207 -6.44 -15.46 -10.55
N ALA A 208 -5.30 -15.08 -11.15
CA ALA A 208 -5.11 -15.18 -12.60
C ALA A 208 -5.18 -16.64 -13.07
N GLU A 209 -4.49 -17.55 -12.38
CA GLU A 209 -4.49 -19.00 -12.65
C GLU A 209 -5.88 -19.61 -12.52
N ALA A 210 -6.66 -19.22 -11.52
CA ALA A 210 -8.04 -19.67 -11.36
C ALA A 210 -8.95 -19.23 -12.51
N TYR A 211 -8.75 -18.00 -13.02
CA TYR A 211 -9.50 -17.50 -14.17
C TYR A 211 -9.15 -18.25 -15.47
N VAL A 212 -7.86 -18.50 -15.71
CA VAL A 212 -7.42 -19.29 -16.87
C VAL A 212 -7.48 -20.80 -16.62
N GLY A 213 -8.08 -21.23 -15.51
CA GLY A 213 -8.07 -22.62 -15.02
C GLY A 213 -8.81 -23.64 -15.88
N THR A 214 -9.45 -23.20 -16.97
CA THR A 214 -9.87 -24.09 -18.07
C THR A 214 -8.67 -24.67 -18.83
N LEU A 215 -7.51 -24.02 -18.73
CA LEU A 215 -6.24 -24.54 -19.23
C LEU A 215 -5.71 -25.57 -18.24
N GLU A 216 -5.14 -26.67 -18.75
CA GLU A 216 -4.47 -27.73 -17.98
C GLU A 216 -3.16 -27.22 -17.33
N TRP A 217 -3.26 -26.20 -16.49
CA TRP A 217 -2.16 -25.37 -16.01
C TRP A 217 -1.06 -26.17 -15.32
N ALA A 218 -1.45 -27.19 -14.54
CA ALA A 218 -0.50 -28.09 -13.89
C ALA A 218 0.34 -28.90 -14.90
N LYS A 219 -0.24 -29.28 -16.05
CA LYS A 219 0.47 -29.98 -17.13
C LYS A 219 1.39 -29.01 -17.88
N LEU A 220 0.89 -27.82 -18.22
CA LEU A 220 1.67 -26.77 -18.90
C LEU A 220 2.89 -26.33 -18.08
N HIS A 221 2.69 -26.07 -16.79
CA HIS A 221 3.78 -25.69 -15.90
C HIS A 221 4.82 -26.81 -15.73
N ARG A 222 4.39 -28.08 -15.68
CA ARG A 222 5.31 -29.23 -15.64
C ARG A 222 6.12 -29.35 -16.93
N ALA A 223 5.47 -29.16 -18.08
CA ALA A 223 6.14 -29.16 -19.39
C ALA A 223 7.18 -28.04 -19.48
N PHE A 224 6.82 -26.82 -19.07
CA PHE A 224 7.74 -25.68 -19.01
C PHE A 224 8.94 -25.95 -18.09
N ALA A 225 8.72 -26.45 -16.88
CA ALA A 225 9.79 -26.76 -15.93
C ALA A 225 10.75 -27.85 -16.44
N ASN A 226 10.28 -28.79 -17.27
CA ASN A 226 11.11 -29.81 -17.88
C ASN A 226 11.92 -29.29 -19.09
N LYS A 227 11.47 -28.24 -19.78
CA LYS A 227 12.18 -27.62 -20.90
C LYS A 227 13.46 -26.90 -20.47
N GLY A 228 13.51 -26.43 -19.22
CA GLY A 228 14.67 -25.75 -18.64
C GLY A 228 15.69 -26.67 -17.94
N LYS A 229 15.52 -27.99 -18.04
CA LYS A 229 16.47 -29.00 -17.56
C LYS A 229 17.18 -29.63 -18.75
#